data_AF-A0A9W5YAB7-F1
#
_entry.id   AF-A0A9W5YAB7-F1
#
_cell.length_a   1.000
_cell.length_b   1.000
_cell.length_c   1.000
_cell.angle_alpha   90.00
_cell.angle_beta   90.00
_cell.angle_gamma   90.00
#
_symmetry.space_group_name_H-M   'P 1'
#
loop_
_entity.id
_entity.type
_entity.pdbx_description
1 polymer ?
#
loop_
_entity_poly.entity_id
_entity_poly.type
_entity_poly.pdbx_seq_one_letter_code
_entity_poly.pdbx_strand_id
1 'polypeptide(L)'
;MSMWQPVKTDNKTEYIFILRYTKNNIEKEILKKQKAVTRASIKLRDMDPFTTTKKRRSNARLSLEAACEARDRWEKRLEIVNNLLAGESLV
;
A
#
# COMPACT_ATOMS: atom_id res chain seq x y z
N MET A 1 4.91 11.45 11.51
CA MET A 1 4.30 11.00 10.25
C MET A 1 2.85 11.49 10.23
N SER A 2 2.45 12.28 9.23
CA SER A 2 1.06 12.72 9.08
C SER A 2 0.19 11.54 8.64
N MET A 3 -0.83 11.22 9.44
CA MET A 3 -1.83 10.19 9.12
C MET A 3 -2.74 10.75 8.01
N TRP A 4 -2.86 10.02 6.91
CA TRP A 4 -3.73 10.43 5.80
C TRP A 4 -5.18 10.47 6.30
N GLN A 5 -5.88 11.60 6.07
CA GLN A 5 -7.27 11.78 6.45
C GLN A 5 -8.12 12.10 5.20
N PRO A 6 -9.31 11.49 5.05
CA PRO A 6 -10.24 11.85 3.99
C PRO A 6 -10.86 13.23 4.23
N VAL A 7 -11.29 13.88 3.15
CA VAL A 7 -11.95 15.19 3.17
C VAL A 7 -13.29 15.09 3.89
N LYS A 8 -13.53 15.97 4.87
CA LYS A 8 -14.82 16.08 5.57
C LYS A 8 -15.75 17.01 4.77
N THR A 9 -16.98 16.57 4.52
CA THR A 9 -18.02 17.38 3.86
C THR A 9 -19.33 17.27 4.64
N ASP A 10 -20.08 18.36 4.74
CA ASP A 10 -21.37 18.39 5.47
C ASP A 10 -22.48 17.65 4.71
N ASN A 11 -22.30 17.42 3.41
CA ASN A 11 -23.21 16.64 2.57
C ASN A 11 -22.86 15.14 2.59
N LYS A 12 -23.75 14.32 3.15
CA LYS A 12 -23.58 12.86 3.27
C LYS A 12 -23.43 12.14 1.94
N THR A 13 -24.14 12.59 0.89
CA THR A 13 -24.09 11.97 -0.44
C THR A 13 -22.75 12.24 -1.12
N GLU A 14 -22.28 13.49 -1.01
CA GLU A 14 -20.98 13.92 -1.53
C GLU A 14 -19.83 13.23 -0.79
N TYR A 15 -19.94 13.09 0.53
CA TYR A 15 -18.97 12.36 1.35
C TYR A 15 -18.83 10.90 0.91
N ILE A 16 -19.95 10.18 0.73
CA ILE A 16 -19.94 8.79 0.25
C ILE A 16 -19.33 8.69 -1.15
N PHE A 17 -19.65 9.64 -2.04
CA PHE A 17 -19.07 9.68 -3.37
C PHE A 17 -17.54 9.85 -3.33
N ILE A 18 -17.05 10.79 -2.52
CA ILE A 18 -15.61 11.03 -2.31
C ILE A 18 -14.93 9.76 -1.77
N LEU A 19 -15.52 9.10 -0.77
CA LEU A 19 -14.97 7.86 -0.22
C LEU A 19 -14.91 6.73 -1.26
N ARG A 20 -15.95 6.55 -2.09
CA ARG A 20 -15.94 5.54 -3.18
C ARG A 20 -14.88 5.86 -4.24
N TYR A 21 -14.76 7.12 -4.63
CA TYR A 21 -13.73 7.56 -5.57
C TYR A 21 -12.32 7.32 -5.01
N THR A 22 -12.13 7.66 -3.73
CA THR A 22 -10.87 7.46 -3.00
C THR A 22 -10.52 5.98 -2.90
N LYS A 23 -11.50 5.13 -2.55
CA LYS A 23 -11.34 3.67 -2.51
C LYS A 23 -10.79 3.14 -3.84
N ASN A 24 -11.42 3.49 -4.95
CA ASN A 24 -10.98 3.06 -6.29
C ASN A 24 -9.55 3.50 -6.61
N ASN A 25 -9.14 4.69 -6.18
CA ASN A 25 -7.77 5.17 -6.37
C ASN A 25 -6.77 4.42 -5.49
N ILE A 26 -7.12 4.14 -4.24
CA ILE A 26 -6.29 3.36 -3.32
C ILE A 26 -6.09 1.93 -3.87
N GLU A 27 -7.15 1.29 -4.35
CA GLU A 27 -7.06 -0.05 -4.97
C GLU A 27 -6.11 -0.07 -6.18
N LYS A 28 -6.16 0.96 -7.04
CA LYS A 28 -5.21 1.13 -8.15
C LYS A 28 -3.77 1.26 -7.65
N GLU A 29 -3.54 2.01 -6.59
CA GLU A 29 -2.19 2.16 -6.00
C GLU A 29 -1.71 0.85 -5.36
N ILE A 30 -2.57 0.11 -4.65
CA ILE A 30 -2.25 -1.22 -4.11
C ILE A 30 -1.81 -2.15 -5.24
N LEU A 31 -2.54 -2.20 -6.36
CA LEU A 31 -2.15 -3.03 -7.51
C LEU A 31 -0.76 -2.64 -8.06
N LYS A 32 -0.44 -1.34 -8.12
CA LYS A 32 0.90 -0.88 -8.52
C LYS A 32 1.97 -1.32 -7.54
N LYS A 33 1.71 -1.22 -6.22
CA LYS A 33 2.66 -1.65 -5.18
C LYS A 33 2.83 -3.16 -5.16
N GLN A 34 1.76 -3.94 -5.34
CA GLN A 34 1.82 -5.39 -5.46
C GLN A 34 2.72 -5.81 -6.63
N LYS A 35 2.59 -5.15 -7.80
CA LYS A 35 3.51 -5.37 -8.94
C LYS A 35 4.97 -5.02 -8.61
N ALA A 36 5.23 -4.06 -7.73
CA ALA A 36 6.59 -3.74 -7.29
C ALA A 36 7.14 -4.80 -6.32
N VAL A 37 6.32 -5.28 -5.37
CA VAL A 37 6.66 -6.40 -4.47
C VAL A 37 7.00 -7.64 -5.29
N THR A 38 6.17 -8.02 -6.27
CA THR A 38 6.43 -9.17 -7.14
C THR A 38 7.76 -9.02 -7.88
N ARG A 39 8.05 -7.85 -8.45
CA ARG A 39 9.32 -7.59 -9.14
C ARG A 39 10.53 -7.67 -8.21
N ALA A 40 10.44 -7.08 -7.01
CA ALA A 40 11.51 -7.14 -6.03
C ALA A 40 11.74 -8.57 -5.50
N SER A 41 10.65 -9.33 -5.31
CA SER A 41 10.68 -10.72 -4.87
C SER A 41 11.34 -11.63 -5.91
N ILE A 42 10.92 -11.52 -7.18
CA ILE A 42 11.56 -12.24 -8.29
C ILE A 42 13.04 -11.89 -8.36
N LYS A 43 13.38 -10.60 -8.32
CA LYS A 43 14.78 -10.15 -8.34
C LYS A 43 15.61 -10.76 -7.21
N LEU A 44 15.06 -10.88 -6.00
CA LEU A 44 15.76 -11.48 -4.87
C LEU A 44 15.88 -13.00 -5.02
N ARG A 45 14.82 -13.67 -5.46
CA ARG A 45 14.78 -15.13 -5.69
C ARG A 45 15.79 -15.56 -6.76
N ASP A 46 15.91 -14.78 -7.82
CA ASP A 46 16.78 -15.09 -8.95
C ASP A 46 18.25 -14.71 -8.66
N MET A 47 18.57 -14.20 -7.46
CA MET A 47 19.97 -14.00 -7.05
C MET A 47 20.62 -15.30 -6.61
N ASP A 48 21.62 -15.73 -7.37
CA ASP A 48 22.45 -16.87 -7.00
C ASP A 48 23.35 -16.54 -5.78
N PRO A 49 23.27 -17.32 -4.68
CA PRO A 49 24.07 -17.12 -3.47
C PRO A 49 25.59 -17.20 -3.68
N PHE A 50 26.05 -17.92 -4.70
CA PHE A 50 27.46 -18.22 -4.93
C PHE A 50 28.15 -17.15 -5.79
N THR A 51 27.42 -16.52 -6.71
CA THR A 51 27.95 -15.46 -7.59
C THR A 51 27.65 -14.05 -7.10
N THR A 52 26.58 -13.84 -6.34
CA THR A 52 26.23 -12.51 -5.83
C THR A 52 26.98 -12.15 -4.56
N THR A 53 27.31 -10.86 -4.39
CA THR A 53 27.93 -10.38 -3.14
C THR A 53 26.89 -10.29 -2.01
N LYS A 54 27.34 -10.51 -0.76
CA LYS A 54 26.48 -10.39 0.44
C LYS A 54 25.77 -9.04 0.51
N LYS A 55 26.47 -7.95 0.18
CA LYS A 55 25.93 -6.58 0.14
C LYS A 55 24.78 -6.45 -0.87
N ARG A 56 24.93 -7.01 -2.07
CA ARG A 56 23.88 -6.94 -3.12
C ARG A 56 22.61 -7.69 -2.70
N ARG A 57 22.75 -8.86 -2.06
CA ARG A 57 21.61 -9.62 -1.52
C ARG A 57 20.92 -8.88 -0.38
N SER A 58 21.69 -8.30 0.54
CA SER A 58 21.14 -7.48 1.63
C SER A 58 20.32 -6.31 1.10
N ASN A 59 20.85 -5.56 0.12
CA ASN A 59 20.12 -4.45 -0.51
C ASN A 59 18.84 -4.92 -1.22
N ALA A 60 18.85 -6.11 -1.84
CA ALA A 60 17.65 -6.66 -2.47
C ALA A 60 16.57 -7.05 -1.45
N ARG A 61 16.97 -7.58 -0.27
CA ARG A 61 16.06 -7.83 0.86
C ARG A 61 15.43 -6.53 1.37
N LEU A 62 16.25 -5.51 1.62
CA LEU A 62 15.77 -4.19 2.06
C LEU A 62 14.82 -3.57 1.01
N SER A 63 15.12 -3.73 -0.28
CA SER A 63 14.25 -3.25 -1.35
C SER A 63 12.91 -3.99 -1.39
N LEU A 64 12.89 -5.29 -1.10
CA LEU A 64 11.64 -6.07 -1.01
C LEU A 64 10.83 -5.63 0.20
N GLU A 65 11.48 -5.50 1.35
CA GLU A 65 10.86 -5.04 2.60
C GLU A 65 10.22 -3.66 2.44
N ALA A 66 10.95 -2.69 1.90
CA ALA A 66 10.41 -1.35 1.61
C ALA A 66 9.22 -1.37 0.63
N ALA A 67 9.21 -2.31 -0.33
CA ALA A 67 8.08 -2.47 -1.25
C ALA A 67 6.84 -3.06 -0.53
N CYS A 68 7.04 -4.03 0.37
CA CYS A 68 5.98 -4.59 1.21
C CYS A 68 5.39 -3.50 2.13
N GLU A 69 6.23 -2.77 2.88
CA GLU A 69 5.78 -1.67 3.74
C GLU A 69 4.99 -0.62 2.95
N ALA A 70 5.42 -0.31 1.73
CA ALA A 70 4.69 0.62 0.87
C ALA A 70 3.30 0.10 0.52
N ARG A 71 3.14 -1.19 0.19
CA ARG A 71 1.83 -1.82 -0.05
C ARG A 71 0.98 -1.79 1.21
N ASP A 72 1.53 -2.24 2.35
CA ASP A 72 0.80 -2.35 3.62
C ASP A 72 0.28 -0.99 4.09
N ARG A 73 1.02 0.11 3.83
CA ARG A 73 0.53 1.48 4.07
C ARG A 73 -0.70 1.82 3.25
N TRP A 74 -0.81 1.36 2.01
CA TRP A 74 -2.00 1.58 1.19
C TRP A 74 -3.15 0.66 1.60
N GLU A 75 -2.87 -0.57 2.00
CA GLU A 75 -3.88 -1.49 2.56
C GLU A 75 -4.50 -0.92 3.83
N LYS A 76 -3.70 -0.36 4.75
CA LYS A 76 -4.22 0.36 5.92
C LYS A 76 -5.10 1.55 5.55
N ARG A 77 -4.77 2.29 4.50
CA ARG A 77 -5.62 3.39 4.01
C ARG A 77 -6.94 2.86 3.44
N LEU A 78 -6.90 1.73 2.75
CA LEU A 78 -8.11 1.08 2.22
C LEU A 78 -9.03 0.63 3.36
N GLU A 79 -8.45 0.05 4.40
CA GLU A 79 -9.17 -0.34 5.63
C GLU A 79 -9.87 0.86 6.27
N ILE A 80 -9.15 1.97 6.47
CA ILE A 80 -9.73 3.22 6.99
C ILE A 80 -10.93 3.67 6.14
N VAL A 81 -10.80 3.67 4.81
CA VAL A 81 -11.89 4.08 3.91
C VAL A 81 -13.08 3.12 3.96
N ASN A 82 -12.82 1.81 4.06
CA ASN A 82 -13.88 0.81 4.19
C ASN A 82 -14.64 0.97 5.51
N ASN A 83 -13.95 1.20 6.63
CA ASN A 83 -14.57 1.41 7.94
C ASN A 83 -15.46 2.68 7.91
N LEU A 84 -14.98 3.76 7.28
CA LEU A 84 -15.76 4.99 7.10
C LEU A 84 -16.98 4.79 6.19
N LEU A 85 -16.88 3.94 5.16
CA LEU A 85 -18.02 3.58 4.31
C LEU A 85 -19.04 2.68 5.03
N ALA A 86 -18.56 1.81 5.93
CA ALA A 86 -19.40 0.95 6.78
C ALA A 86 -20.09 1.72 7.92
N GLY A 87 -19.64 2.94 8.21
CA GLY A 87 -20.13 3.75 9.33
C GLY A 87 -19.52 3.34 10.68
N GLU A 88 -18.43 2.59 10.66
CA GLU A 88 -17.68 2.22 11.86
C GLU A 88 -16.81 3.40 12.31
N SER A 89 -16.82 3.67 13.62
CA SER A 89 -15.93 4.68 14.20
C SER A 89 -14.50 4.13 14.21
N LEU A 90 -13.55 4.92 13.72
CA LEU A 90 -12.12 4.61 13.81
C LEU A 90 -11.73 4.73 15.29
N VAL A 91 -11.58 3.60 15.98
CA VAL A 91 -11.10 3.51 17.36
C VAL A 91 -9.63 3.92 17.44
#